data_AF-A0A940YAZ5-F1
#
_entry.id   AF-A0A940YAZ5-F1
#
_cell.length_a   1.000
_cell.length_b   1.000
_cell.length_c   1.000
_cell.angle_alpha   90.00
_cell.angle_beta   90.00
_cell.angle_gamma   90.00
#
_symmetry.space_group_name_H-M   'P 1'
#
loop_
_entity.id
_entity.type
_entity.pdbx_description
1 polymer ?
#
loop_
_entity_poly.entity_id
_entity_poly.type
_entity_poly.pdbx_seq_one_letter_code
_entity_poly.pdbx_strand_id
1 'polypeptide(L)'
;MKTYKLKAWPDLPPGFRRMGHRRVLNQLSQRHVGETELLRESGLPPQDLKLLLGHLSGHGLLDERDTPPADVRRGHDSSWARWVWPLQQWRTRRAG
;
A
#
# COMPACT_ATOMS: atom_id res chain seq x y z
N MET A 1 -17.43 -7.28 1.35
CA MET A 1 -16.02 -7.57 1.74
C MET A 1 -15.24 -6.29 1.50
N LYS A 2 -14.54 -5.76 2.51
CA LYS A 2 -13.81 -4.49 2.39
C LYS A 2 -12.58 -4.66 1.50
N THR A 3 -12.37 -3.71 0.62
CA THR A 3 -11.21 -3.64 -0.28
C THR A 3 -10.43 -2.37 -0.04
N TYR A 4 -9.11 -2.48 -0.11
CA TYR A 4 -8.17 -1.40 0.20
C TYR A 4 -7.36 -1.08 -1.06
N LYS A 5 -7.18 0.21 -1.36
CA LYS A 5 -6.22 0.70 -2.37
C LYS A 5 -5.33 1.76 -1.74
N LEU A 6 -4.08 1.83 -2.17
CA LEU A 6 -3.15 2.87 -1.74
C LEU A 6 -3.45 4.19 -2.46
N LYS A 7 -3.68 5.27 -1.70
CA LYS A 7 -3.87 6.63 -2.22
C LYS A 7 -2.55 7.34 -2.49
N ALA A 8 -1.55 7.12 -1.63
CA ALA A 8 -0.23 7.72 -1.75
C ALA A 8 0.83 6.78 -1.17
N TRP A 9 2.06 6.89 -1.67
CA TRP A 9 3.15 6.03 -1.22
C TRP A 9 3.60 6.40 0.20
N PRO A 10 3.51 5.49 1.18
CA PRO A 10 3.96 5.76 2.54
C PRO A 10 5.50 5.83 2.58
N ASP A 11 6.02 6.76 3.37
CA ASP A 11 7.43 6.72 3.76
C ASP A 11 7.60 5.62 4.83
N LEU A 12 8.13 4.48 4.44
CA LEU A 12 8.21 3.31 5.32
C LEU A 12 9.41 3.42 6.26
N PRO A 13 9.18 3.40 7.59
CA PRO A 13 10.26 3.26 8.54
C PRO A 13 11.09 1.99 8.30
N PRO A 14 12.37 1.97 8.70
CA PRO A 14 13.24 0.81 8.53
C PRO A 14 12.69 -0.50 9.12
N GLY A 15 11.77 -0.44 10.12
CA GLY A 15 11.08 -1.60 10.68
C GLY A 15 10.12 -2.31 9.71
N PHE A 16 9.61 -1.62 8.69
CA PHE A 16 8.70 -2.19 7.68
C PHE A 16 9.44 -2.65 6.40
N ARG A 17 10.78 -2.75 6.42
CA ARG A 17 11.60 -3.17 5.25
C ARG A 17 11.52 -4.67 4.91
N ARG A 18 10.65 -5.45 5.55
CA ARG A 18 10.46 -6.87 5.18
C ARG A 18 9.85 -6.96 3.78
N MET A 19 10.27 -7.97 3.00
CA MET A 19 9.76 -8.17 1.63
C MET A 19 8.23 -8.30 1.57
N GLY A 20 7.61 -8.87 2.61
CA GLY A 20 6.15 -8.99 2.71
C GLY A 20 5.43 -7.64 2.72
N HIS A 21 5.92 -6.65 3.48
CA HIS A 21 5.30 -5.32 3.54
C HIS A 21 5.41 -4.59 2.19
N ARG A 22 6.58 -4.68 1.51
CA ARG A 22 6.75 -4.11 0.16
C ARG A 22 5.82 -4.77 -0.85
N ARG A 23 5.58 -6.09 -0.76
CA ARG A 23 4.57 -6.78 -1.59
C ARG A 23 3.16 -6.25 -1.35
N VAL A 24 2.75 -6.12 -0.09
CA VAL A 24 1.42 -5.56 0.25
C VAL A 24 1.23 -4.19 -0.38
N LEU A 25 2.20 -3.29 -0.22
CA LEU A 25 2.13 -1.95 -0.79
C LEU A 25 2.10 -1.95 -2.31
N ASN A 26 2.90 -2.80 -2.95
CA ASN A 26 2.88 -2.94 -4.39
C ASN A 26 1.50 -3.40 -4.87
N GLN A 27 0.90 -4.40 -4.21
CA GLN A 27 -0.45 -4.88 -4.52
C GLN A 27 -1.51 -3.79 -4.32
N LEU A 28 -1.48 -3.10 -3.17
CA LEU A 28 -2.40 -2.00 -2.85
C LEU A 28 -2.26 -0.82 -3.82
N SER A 29 -1.06 -0.58 -4.35
CA SER A 29 -0.83 0.49 -5.32
C SER A 29 -1.40 0.18 -6.70
N GLN A 30 -1.40 -1.10 -7.09
CA GLN A 30 -1.84 -1.55 -8.41
C GLN A 30 -3.37 -1.63 -8.50
N ARG A 31 -4.04 -2.15 -7.46
CA ARG A 31 -5.48 -2.41 -7.48
C ARG A 31 -6.10 -2.35 -6.09
N HIS A 32 -7.43 -2.32 -6.06
CA HIS A 32 -8.17 -2.57 -4.82
C HIS A 32 -8.04 -4.04 -4.46
N VAL A 33 -7.51 -4.35 -3.28
CA VAL A 33 -7.29 -5.72 -2.80
C VAL A 33 -7.95 -5.90 -1.44
N GLY A 34 -8.61 -7.04 -1.23
CA GLY A 34 -9.18 -7.40 0.07
C GLY A 34 -8.13 -7.93 1.05
N GLU A 35 -8.43 -7.89 2.34
CA GLU A 35 -7.53 -8.35 3.40
C GLU A 35 -7.10 -9.82 3.20
N THR A 36 -8.04 -10.71 2.88
CA THR A 36 -7.78 -12.14 2.67
C THR A 36 -6.80 -12.39 1.51
N GLU A 37 -6.91 -11.61 0.44
CA GLU A 37 -6.02 -11.73 -0.72
C GLU A 37 -4.62 -11.20 -0.39
N LEU A 38 -4.53 -10.10 0.35
CA LEU A 38 -3.26 -9.57 0.85
C LEU A 38 -2.56 -10.57 1.76
N LEU A 39 -3.28 -11.25 2.65
CA LEU A 39 -2.70 -12.30 3.51
C LEU A 39 -2.12 -13.44 2.67
N ARG A 40 -2.89 -13.92 1.69
CA ARG A 40 -2.50 -15.02 0.81
C ARG A 40 -1.26 -14.70 -0.03
N GLU A 41 -1.21 -13.51 -0.63
CA GLU A 41 -0.13 -13.14 -1.57
C GLU A 41 1.10 -12.52 -0.87
N SER A 42 0.93 -11.87 0.28
CA SER A 42 2.04 -11.21 0.97
C SER A 42 2.93 -12.15 1.77
N GLY A 43 2.37 -13.27 2.26
CA GLY A 43 3.03 -14.17 3.19
C GLY A 43 3.34 -13.53 4.56
N LEU A 44 2.72 -12.39 4.88
CA LEU A 44 2.81 -11.77 6.19
C LEU A 44 1.87 -12.47 7.19
N PRO A 45 2.23 -12.50 8.48
CA PRO A 45 1.29 -12.94 9.50
C PRO A 45 0.11 -11.95 9.57
N PRO A 46 -1.10 -12.43 9.95
CA PRO A 46 -2.30 -11.59 9.98
C PRO A 46 -2.19 -10.35 10.86
N GLN A 47 -1.43 -10.45 11.95
CA GLN A 47 -1.18 -9.35 12.86
C GLN A 47 -0.34 -8.24 12.21
N ASP A 48 0.75 -8.59 11.50
CA ASP A 48 1.58 -7.61 10.77
C ASP A 48 0.78 -6.90 9.68
N LEU A 49 -0.07 -7.63 8.94
CA LEU A 49 -0.92 -7.01 7.92
C LEU A 49 -1.91 -6.01 8.54
N LYS A 50 -2.57 -6.38 9.65
CA LYS A 50 -3.50 -5.48 10.36
C LYS A 50 -2.81 -4.24 10.90
N LEU A 51 -1.60 -4.39 11.47
CA LEU A 51 -0.79 -3.26 11.92
C LEU A 51 -0.43 -2.34 10.75
N LEU A 52 -0.03 -2.90 9.60
CA LEU A 52 0.26 -2.11 8.40
C LEU A 52 -0.98 -1.39 7.89
N LEU A 53 -2.10 -2.08 7.72
CA LEU A 53 -3.35 -1.46 7.25
C LEU A 53 -3.85 -0.39 8.23
N GLY A 54 -3.76 -0.64 9.54
CA GLY A 54 -4.09 0.34 10.57
C GLY A 54 -3.20 1.58 10.52
N HIS A 55 -1.90 1.40 10.30
CA HIS A 55 -0.97 2.51 10.10
C HIS A 55 -1.34 3.33 8.84
N LEU A 56 -1.55 2.67 7.70
CA LEU A 56 -1.91 3.35 6.46
C LEU A 56 -3.27 4.05 6.55
N SER A 57 -4.27 3.44 7.19
CA SER A 57 -5.59 4.03 7.43
C SER A 57 -5.48 5.24 8.37
N GLY A 58 -4.73 5.13 9.47
CA GLY A 58 -4.50 6.23 10.41
C GLY A 58 -3.80 7.44 9.79
N HIS A 59 -2.99 7.22 8.75
CA HIS A 59 -2.36 8.29 7.96
C HIS A 59 -3.22 8.77 6.77
N GLY A 60 -4.42 8.23 6.57
CA GLY A 60 -5.29 8.58 5.44
C GLY A 60 -4.75 8.12 4.08
N LEU A 61 -3.83 7.15 4.06
CA LEU A 61 -3.17 6.64 2.86
C LEU A 61 -3.93 5.50 2.18
N LEU A 62 -5.02 5.03 2.78
CA LEU A 62 -5.89 4.02 2.20
C LEU A 62 -7.18 4.61 1.63
N ASP A 63 -7.58 4.08 0.49
CA ASP A 63 -8.95 4.13 0.01
C ASP A 63 -9.65 2.84 0.44
N GLU A 64 -10.61 2.98 1.35
CA GLU A 64 -11.44 1.88 1.82
C GLU A 64 -12.74 1.89 1.01
N ARG A 65 -12.97 0.84 0.23
CA ARG A 65 -14.24 0.63 -0.47
C ARG A 65 -14.92 -0.61 0.05
N ASP A 66 -16.16 -0.44 0.52
CA ASP A 66 -17.11 -1.54 0.67
C ASP A 66 -17.60 -1.93 -0.72
N THR A 67 -16.83 -2.79 -1.38
CA THR A 67 -17.18 -3.30 -2.71
C THR A 67 -18.27 -4.35 -2.54
N PRO A 68 -19.49 -4.18 -3.11
CA PRO A 68 -20.41 -5.29 -3.30
C PRO A 68 -19.79 -6.29 -4.28
N PRO A 69 -20.02 -7.60 -4.14
CA PRO A 69 -19.36 -8.61 -4.94
C PRO A 69 -19.95 -8.63 -6.36
N ALA A 70 -19.47 -7.77 -7.26
CA ALA A 70 -19.66 -7.91 -8.70
C ALA A 70 -18.76 -6.94 -9.48
N ASP A 71 -17.93 -7.51 -10.35
CA ASP A 71 -17.56 -7.02 -11.67
C ASP A 71 -17.57 -5.48 -11.88
N VAL A 72 -16.40 -4.84 -11.72
CA VAL A 72 -16.19 -3.54 -12.37
C VAL A 72 -14.82 -3.50 -13.03
N ARG A 73 -14.85 -3.81 -14.32
CA ARG A 73 -13.82 -3.49 -15.31
C ARG A 73 -13.45 -1.99 -15.22
N ARG A 74 -12.15 -1.74 -15.37
CA ARG A 74 -11.55 -0.51 -15.93
C ARG A 74 -11.75 0.78 -15.13
N GLY A 75 -10.74 1.12 -14.33
CA GLY A 75 -10.50 2.47 -13.82
C GLY A 75 -9.04 2.63 -13.45
N HIS A 76 -8.19 2.82 -14.46
CA HIS A 76 -6.79 3.21 -14.31
C HIS A 76 -6.75 4.66 -13.78
N ASP A 77 -6.92 4.83 -12.47
CA ASP A 77 -6.57 6.08 -11.80
C ASP A 77 -5.12 5.97 -11.30
N SER A 78 -4.21 6.34 -12.19
CA SER A 78 -2.79 6.54 -11.93
C SER A 78 -2.55 7.99 -11.52
N SER A 79 -3.14 8.41 -10.41
CA SER A 79 -2.90 9.73 -9.80
C SER A 79 -1.56 9.83 -9.06
N TRP A 80 -0.82 8.71 -8.91
CA TRP A 80 0.45 8.66 -8.17
C TRP A 80 1.63 9.29 -8.92
N ALA A 81 1.62 9.32 -10.26
CA ALA A 81 2.72 9.88 -11.07
C ALA A 81 2.90 11.40 -10.89
N ARG A 82 1.87 12.10 -10.38
CA ARG A 82 1.88 13.54 -10.17
C ARG A 82 2.57 13.99 -8.87
N TRP A 83 2.85 13.06 -7.95
CA TRP A 83 3.42 13.38 -6.62
C TRP A 83 4.79 12.73 -6.32
N VAL A 84 5.30 11.85 -7.20
CA VAL A 84 6.53 11.06 -6.94
C VAL A 84 7.81 11.72 -7.50
N TRP A 85 7.78 12.98 -7.95
CA TRP A 85 8.99 13.63 -8.50
C TRP A 85 9.98 14.26 -7.50
N PRO A 86 9.64 14.76 -6.28
CA PRO A 86 10.64 15.49 -5.49
C PRO A 86 11.21 14.75 -4.26
N LEU A 87 11.16 13.41 -4.14
CA LEU A 87 11.70 12.70 -2.96
C LEU A 87 12.88 11.75 -3.23
N GLN A 88 13.43 11.75 -4.45
CA GLN A 88 14.71 11.08 -4.73
C GLN A 88 15.94 11.87 -4.22
N GLN A 89 15.75 12.83 -3.31
CA GLN A 89 16.75 13.82 -2.90
C GLN A 89 17.54 13.45 -1.62
N TRP A 90 17.18 12.37 -0.91
CA TRP A 90 17.78 12.06 0.40
C TRP A 90 18.73 10.86 0.41
N ARG A 91 19.18 10.41 -0.77
CA ARG A 91 20.13 9.28 -0.88
C ARG A 91 21.57 9.67 -1.24
N THR A 92 22.04 10.85 -0.81
CA THR A 92 23.48 11.21 -0.85
C THR A 92 23.90 12.13 0.31
N ARG A 93 23.61 11.77 1.57
CA ARG A 93 24.34 12.35 2.72
C ARG A 93 24.68 11.29 3.75
N ARG A 94 25.60 10.40 3.39
CA ARG A 94 26.46 9.68 4.34
C ARG A 94 27.69 9.11 3.63
N ALA A 95 28.72 9.94 3.46
CA ALA A 95 30.15 9.57 3.41
C ALA A 95 30.95 10.82 3.03
N GLY A 96 31.90 11.22 3.88
CA GLY A 96 32.80 12.35 3.69
C GLY A 96 32.85 13.23 4.92
#